data_AF-A0A8I0E551-F1
#
_entry.id   AF-A0A8I0E551-F1
#
_cell.length_a   1.000
_cell.length_b   1.000
_cell.length_c   1.000
_cell.angle_alpha   90.00
_cell.angle_beta   90.00
_cell.angle_gamma   90.00
#
_symmetry.space_group_name_H-M   'P 1'
#
loop_
_entity.id
_entity.type
_entity.pdbx_description
1 polymer ?
#
loop_
_entity_poly.entity_id
_entity_poly.type
_entity_poly.pdbx_seq_one_letter_code
_entity_poly.pdbx_strand_id
1 'polypeptide(L)'
;MRKEAFLHDLRTRCPMIMVQQHNDARGSLSVLDDEALPFPVKRVFWIYDVPSEAERGGHAHRTCTELLFALNGSLRVTLTDGHQEYTVLLDCPTQGLIIPAGIWCRLHSFSPHTVVLCLASEPYRPEGYLHSFEHYLAFAASIEHNSDTL
;
A
#
# COMPACT_ATOMS: atom_id res chain seq x y z
N MET A 1 19.77 6.69 19.04
CA MET A 1 20.49 5.94 17.99
C MET A 1 19.74 4.73 17.41
N ARG A 2 19.54 3.56 18.07
CA ARG A 2 18.83 2.42 17.42
C ARG A 2 17.30 2.54 17.32
N LYS A 3 16.64 3.34 18.18
CA LYS A 3 15.18 3.54 18.14
C LYS A 3 14.72 4.53 17.06
N GLU A 4 15.51 5.57 16.79
CA GLU A 4 15.18 6.60 15.76
C GLU A 4 15.27 6.03 14.34
N ALA A 5 16.27 5.20 14.05
CA ALA A 5 16.40 4.53 12.75
C ALA A 5 15.22 3.57 12.43
N PHE A 6 14.56 3.03 13.47
CA PHE A 6 13.41 2.12 13.33
C PHE A 6 12.10 2.85 12.98
N LEU A 7 11.96 4.12 13.39
CA LEU A 7 10.80 4.95 13.07
C LEU A 7 10.87 5.51 11.64
N HIS A 8 12.08 5.61 11.08
CA HIS A 8 12.26 6.08 9.72
C HIS A 8 12.26 4.97 8.66
N ASP A 9 12.37 3.67 8.98
CA ASP A 9 12.38 2.61 7.96
C ASP A 9 11.01 2.46 7.28
N LEU A 10 10.95 2.61 5.95
CA LEU A 10 9.72 2.38 5.17
C LEU A 10 9.17 0.97 5.34
N ARG A 11 10.01 -0.04 5.61
CA ARG A 11 9.58 -1.43 5.81
C ARG A 11 8.76 -1.61 7.08
N THR A 12 9.08 -0.85 8.13
CA THR A 12 8.36 -0.91 9.41
C THR A 12 7.07 -0.09 9.34
N ARG A 13 7.08 1.04 8.62
CA ARG A 13 5.89 1.87 8.41
C ARG A 13 4.89 1.29 7.43
N CYS A 14 5.36 0.54 6.42
CA CYS A 14 4.52 -0.16 5.46
C CYS A 14 4.65 -1.68 5.64
N PRO A 15 4.11 -2.25 6.74
CA PRO A 15 4.33 -3.64 7.07
C PRO A 15 3.55 -4.57 6.13
N MET A 16 4.13 -5.75 5.94
CA MET A 16 3.43 -6.89 5.32
C MET A 16 2.58 -7.60 6.37
N ILE A 17 1.38 -8.01 5.96
CA ILE A 17 0.52 -8.92 6.74
C ILE A 17 0.37 -10.25 6.01
N MET A 18 0.19 -11.31 6.79
CA MET A 18 -0.11 -12.64 6.30
C MET A 18 -1.57 -12.97 6.59
N VAL A 19 -2.29 -13.40 5.58
CA VAL A 19 -3.70 -13.80 5.68
C VAL A 19 -3.78 -15.30 5.91
N GLN A 20 -4.71 -15.73 6.76
CA GLN A 20 -4.94 -17.14 7.01
C GLN A 20 -5.44 -17.81 5.72
N GLN A 21 -4.81 -18.93 5.37
CA GLN A 21 -5.18 -19.73 4.20
C GLN A 21 -5.59 -21.14 4.63
N HIS A 22 -6.72 -21.58 4.11
CA HIS A 22 -7.22 -22.94 4.23
C HIS A 22 -7.10 -23.61 2.88
N ASN A 23 -6.45 -24.78 2.84
CA ASN A 23 -6.23 -25.53 1.61
C ASN A 23 -6.91 -26.90 1.72
N ASP A 24 -7.71 -27.25 0.72
CA ASP A 24 -8.28 -28.59 0.57
C ASP A 24 -8.38 -29.01 -0.90
N ALA A 25 -8.96 -30.18 -1.19
CA ALA A 25 -9.06 -30.73 -2.54
C ALA A 25 -9.85 -29.85 -3.53
N ARG A 26 -10.60 -28.85 -3.05
CA ARG A 26 -11.37 -27.90 -3.86
C ARG A 26 -10.57 -26.65 -4.21
N GLY A 27 -9.42 -26.43 -3.57
CA GLY A 27 -8.54 -25.28 -3.78
C GLY A 27 -8.14 -24.58 -2.49
N SER A 28 -7.85 -23.28 -2.61
CA SER A 28 -7.37 -22.42 -1.54
C SER A 28 -8.38 -21.34 -1.19
N LEU A 29 -8.65 -21.16 0.10
CA LEU A 29 -9.50 -20.10 0.66
C LEU A 29 -8.65 -19.24 1.59
N SER A 30 -8.47 -17.96 1.25
CA SER A 30 -7.86 -16.97 2.14
C SER A 30 -8.96 -16.19 2.87
N VAL A 31 -8.81 -16.00 4.18
CA VAL A 31 -9.80 -15.33 5.04
C VAL A 31 -9.13 -14.23 5.84
N LEU A 32 -9.70 -13.02 5.77
CA LEU A 32 -9.29 -11.86 6.54
C LEU A 32 -10.51 -11.32 7.29
N ASP A 33 -10.60 -11.62 8.58
CA ASP A 33 -11.67 -11.14 9.46
C ASP A 33 -11.41 -9.70 9.93
N ASP A 34 -12.46 -9.02 10.41
CA ASP A 34 -12.43 -7.63 10.88
C ASP A 34 -11.38 -7.40 11.97
N GLU A 35 -11.18 -8.38 12.85
CA GLU A 35 -10.21 -8.33 13.94
C GLU A 35 -8.75 -8.35 13.46
N ALA A 36 -8.51 -8.90 12.27
CA ALA A 36 -7.20 -8.95 11.63
C ALA A 36 -6.96 -7.77 10.68
N LEU A 37 -7.99 -6.96 10.40
CA LEU A 37 -7.85 -5.76 9.58
C LEU A 37 -7.16 -4.64 10.38
N PRO A 38 -6.19 -3.94 9.77
CA PRO A 38 -5.51 -2.81 10.43
C PRO A 38 -6.40 -1.57 10.58
N PHE A 39 -7.55 -1.53 9.89
CA PHE A 39 -8.52 -0.44 9.93
C PHE A 39 -9.91 -0.95 9.47
N PRO A 40 -11.01 -0.27 9.86
CA PRO A 40 -12.33 -0.57 9.31
C PRO A 40 -12.38 -0.28 7.81
N VAL A 41 -12.73 -1.28 7.00
CA VAL A 41 -12.80 -1.12 5.54
C VAL A 41 -14.02 -0.29 5.17
N LYS A 42 -13.80 0.82 4.45
CA LYS A 42 -14.86 1.71 3.95
C LYS A 42 -15.02 1.64 2.44
N ARG A 43 -14.02 1.11 1.74
CA ARG A 43 -14.02 0.97 0.29
C ARG A 43 -13.17 -0.21 -0.13
N VAL A 44 -13.65 -0.93 -1.12
CA VAL A 44 -12.94 -2.02 -1.79
C VAL A 44 -12.93 -1.74 -3.28
N PHE A 45 -11.79 -1.91 -3.91
CA PHE A 45 -11.65 -1.83 -5.36
C PHE A 45 -10.58 -2.79 -5.84
N TRP A 46 -10.56 -3.07 -7.14
CA TRP A 46 -9.53 -3.91 -7.73
C TRP A 46 -9.03 -3.34 -9.05
N ILE A 47 -7.76 -3.63 -9.34
CA ILE A 47 -7.06 -3.22 -10.55
C ILE A 47 -6.77 -4.49 -11.35
N TYR A 48 -7.11 -4.46 -12.64
CA TYR A 48 -6.95 -5.59 -13.57
C TYR A 48 -6.73 -5.05 -14.99
N ASP A 49 -6.37 -5.93 -15.92
CA ASP A 49 -6.07 -5.61 -17.32
C ASP A 49 -5.10 -4.42 -17.49
N VAL A 50 -4.07 -4.39 -16.65
CA VAL A 50 -2.99 -3.39 -16.75
C VAL A 50 -2.00 -3.85 -17.82
N PRO A 51 -1.75 -3.06 -18.88
CA PRO A 51 -0.70 -3.36 -19.85
C PRO A 51 0.66 -3.49 -19.16
N SER A 52 1.53 -4.40 -19.61
CA SER A 52 2.82 -4.67 -18.95
C SER A 52 3.75 -3.45 -18.85
N GLU A 53 3.65 -2.52 -19.80
CA GLU A 53 4.43 -1.26 -19.81
C GLU A 53 3.74 -0.12 -19.04
N ALA A 54 2.51 -0.33 -18.55
CA ALA A 54 1.78 0.69 -17.81
C ALA A 54 2.14 0.68 -16.32
N GLU A 55 2.24 1.87 -15.76
CA GLU A 55 2.32 2.09 -14.32
C GLU A 55 0.98 2.60 -13.79
N ARG A 56 0.71 2.34 -12.51
CA ARG A 56 -0.43 2.85 -11.76
C ARG A 56 0.09 3.50 -10.46
N GLY A 57 -0.75 4.24 -9.76
CA GLY A 57 -0.32 4.98 -8.57
C GLY A 57 0.29 6.32 -8.96
N GLY A 58 1.49 6.61 -8.48
CA GLY A 58 2.11 7.93 -8.66
C GLY A 58 1.38 9.00 -7.86
N HIS A 59 0.98 8.65 -6.63
CA HIS A 59 0.35 9.57 -5.70
C HIS A 59 0.56 9.12 -4.26
N ALA A 60 0.27 10.02 -3.34
CA ALA A 60 0.08 9.72 -1.92
C ALA A 60 -1.35 10.05 -1.49
N HIS A 61 -1.79 9.44 -0.40
CA HIS A 61 -3.03 9.80 0.28
C HIS A 61 -2.75 10.67 1.50
N ARG A 62 -3.56 11.71 1.73
CA ARG A 62 -3.40 12.57 2.92
C ARG A 62 -3.81 11.88 4.23
N THR A 63 -4.88 11.07 4.17
CA THR A 63 -5.50 10.46 5.38
C THR A 63 -5.90 8.99 5.19
N CYS A 64 -6.07 8.54 3.95
CA CYS A 64 -6.47 7.17 3.65
C CYS A 64 -5.29 6.20 3.82
N THR A 65 -5.52 5.13 4.57
CA THR A 65 -4.64 3.95 4.62
C THR A 65 -5.20 2.89 3.68
N GLU A 66 -4.31 2.21 2.96
CA GLU A 66 -4.65 1.15 2.02
C GLU A 66 -3.99 -0.17 2.41
N LEU A 67 -4.61 -1.28 2.01
CA LEU A 67 -4.09 -2.63 2.13
C LEU A 67 -4.22 -3.32 0.77
N LEU A 68 -3.06 -3.64 0.16
CA LEU A 68 -2.97 -4.19 -1.19
C LEU A 68 -2.65 -5.69 -1.19
N PHE A 69 -3.32 -6.45 -2.05
CA PHE A 69 -3.02 -7.86 -2.34
C PHE A 69 -2.87 -8.09 -3.84
N ALA A 70 -1.91 -8.90 -4.25
CA ALA A 70 -1.90 -9.50 -5.59
C ALA A 70 -2.69 -10.82 -5.55
N LEU A 71 -3.96 -10.79 -5.96
CA LEU A 71 -4.82 -11.98 -5.96
C LEU A 71 -4.46 -12.96 -7.08
N ASN A 72 -3.93 -12.44 -8.18
CA ASN A 72 -3.36 -13.22 -9.27
C ASN A 72 -2.19 -12.45 -9.88
N GLY A 73 -1.24 -13.18 -10.48
CA GLY A 73 -0.05 -12.60 -11.07
C GLY A 73 0.86 -11.93 -10.03
N SER A 74 1.64 -10.95 -10.47
CA SER A 74 2.52 -10.17 -9.63
C SER A 74 2.67 -8.73 -10.09
N LEU A 75 3.17 -7.90 -9.17
CA LEU A 75 3.56 -6.51 -9.40
C LEU A 75 4.63 -6.08 -8.39
N ARG A 76 5.31 -4.99 -8.71
CA ARG A 76 6.16 -4.28 -7.76
C ARG A 76 5.45 -3.03 -7.25
N VAL A 77 5.66 -2.73 -5.98
CA VAL A 77 5.16 -1.52 -5.31
C VAL A 77 6.35 -0.75 -4.77
N THR A 78 6.66 0.40 -5.36
CA THR A 78 7.65 1.35 -4.84
C THR A 78 6.97 2.35 -3.93
N LEU A 79 7.52 2.51 -2.73
CA LEU A 79 7.06 3.39 -1.66
C LEU A 79 8.13 4.43 -1.36
N THR A 80 7.74 5.66 -1.07
CA THR A 80 8.65 6.71 -0.59
C THR A 80 7.99 7.60 0.44
N ASP A 81 8.79 8.13 1.38
CA ASP A 81 8.47 9.28 2.24
C ASP A 81 8.95 10.62 1.66
N GLY A 82 9.62 10.61 0.51
CA GLY A 82 10.34 11.76 -0.02
C GLY A 82 11.83 11.79 0.33
N HIS A 83 12.31 10.95 1.25
CA HIS A 83 13.73 10.86 1.62
C HIS A 83 14.38 9.57 1.15
N GLN A 84 13.65 8.47 1.26
CA GLN A 84 14.12 7.13 0.87
C GLN A 84 13.05 6.40 0.06
N GLU A 85 13.48 5.36 -0.64
CA GLU A 85 12.58 4.49 -1.39
C GLU A 85 12.74 3.03 -0.97
N TYR A 86 11.62 2.31 -1.00
CA TYR A 86 11.57 0.88 -0.76
C TYR A 86 10.64 0.23 -1.78
N THR A 87 11.06 -0.90 -2.36
CA THR A 87 10.24 -1.65 -3.32
C THR A 87 9.92 -3.05 -2.79
N VAL A 88 8.64 -3.40 -2.83
CA VAL A 88 8.08 -4.71 -2.47
C VAL A 88 7.63 -5.44 -3.73
N LEU A 89 7.84 -6.75 -3.78
CA LEU A 89 7.18 -7.62 -4.76
C LEU A 89 5.93 -8.21 -4.10
N LEU A 90 4.78 -8.08 -4.75
CA LEU A 90 3.55 -8.78 -4.39
C LEU A 90 3.26 -9.82 -5.46
N ASP A 91 3.36 -11.09 -5.10
CA ASP A 91 3.16 -12.25 -5.99
C ASP A 91 2.43 -13.42 -5.31
N CYS A 92 1.93 -13.20 -4.09
CA CYS A 92 1.28 -14.22 -3.28
C CYS A 92 -0.05 -13.68 -2.71
N PRO A 93 -1.19 -14.39 -2.92
CA PRO A 93 -2.51 -13.91 -2.51
C PRO A 93 -2.73 -13.92 -0.99
N THR A 94 -1.81 -14.51 -0.21
CA THR A 94 -1.84 -14.48 1.26
C THR A 94 -1.00 -13.36 1.85
N GLN A 95 -0.31 -12.57 1.01
CA GLN A 95 0.55 -11.47 1.42
C GLN A 95 -0.10 -10.13 1.09
N GLY A 96 -0.35 -9.33 2.13
CA GLY A 96 -0.91 -7.99 2.01
C GLY A 96 0.11 -6.92 2.38
N LEU A 97 0.20 -5.84 1.61
CA LEU A 97 1.02 -4.67 1.93
C LEU A 97 0.14 -3.56 2.50
N ILE A 98 0.42 -3.11 3.72
CA ILE A 98 -0.21 -1.93 4.30
C ILE A 98 0.53 -0.68 3.85
N ILE A 99 -0.20 0.32 3.36
CA ILE A 99 0.31 1.62 2.97
C ILE A 99 -0.43 2.68 3.78
N PRO A 100 0.20 3.24 4.84
CA PRO A 100 -0.38 4.34 5.60
C PRO A 100 -0.53 5.61 4.77
N ALA A 101 -1.39 6.50 5.25
CA ALA A 101 -1.45 7.88 4.78
C ALA A 101 -0.06 8.56 4.83
N GLY A 102 0.21 9.42 3.86
CA GLY A 102 1.46 10.16 3.73
C GLY A 102 2.60 9.40 3.06
N ILE A 103 2.38 8.16 2.64
CA ILE A 103 3.33 7.42 1.82
C ILE A 103 2.96 7.59 0.34
N TRP A 104 3.93 7.99 -0.47
CA TRP A 104 3.77 7.98 -1.92
C TRP A 104 4.01 6.58 -2.46
N CYS A 105 3.12 6.13 -3.33
CA CYS A 105 3.11 4.77 -3.84
C CYS A 105 3.03 4.74 -5.37
N ARG A 106 3.82 3.86 -5.98
CA ARG A 106 3.80 3.54 -7.41
C ARG A 106 3.74 2.03 -7.62
N LEU A 107 2.79 1.58 -8.44
CA LEU A 107 2.59 0.19 -8.82
C LEU A 107 3.09 0.02 -10.25
N HIS A 108 3.99 -0.94 -10.47
CA HIS A 108 4.62 -1.14 -11.78
C HIS A 108 5.07 -2.59 -11.99
N SER A 109 5.61 -2.88 -13.18
CA SER A 109 6.11 -4.21 -13.55
C SER A 109 5.06 -5.31 -13.36
N PHE A 110 3.85 -5.06 -13.84
CA PHE A 110 2.74 -6.01 -13.77
C PHE A 110 3.00 -7.22 -14.66
N SER A 111 2.88 -8.42 -14.10
CA SER A 111 2.80 -9.63 -14.91
C SER A 111 1.46 -9.70 -15.68
N PRO A 112 1.37 -10.49 -16.77
CA PRO A 112 0.09 -10.73 -17.43
C PRO A 112 -0.98 -11.24 -16.47
N HIS A 113 -2.22 -10.78 -16.65
CA HIS A 113 -3.39 -11.17 -15.85
C HIS A 113 -3.31 -10.82 -14.35
N THR A 114 -2.42 -9.90 -13.95
CA THR A 114 -2.37 -9.46 -12.55
C THR A 114 -3.71 -8.86 -12.11
N VAL A 115 -4.18 -9.28 -10.94
CA VAL A 115 -5.35 -8.71 -10.25
C VAL A 115 -4.89 -8.21 -8.89
N VAL A 116 -5.02 -6.91 -8.66
CA VAL A 116 -4.71 -6.28 -7.37
C VAL A 116 -5.99 -5.95 -6.66
N LEU A 117 -6.17 -6.45 -5.43
CA LEU A 117 -7.24 -6.02 -4.52
C LEU A 117 -6.72 -4.91 -3.62
N CYS A 118 -7.50 -3.84 -3.44
CA CYS A 118 -7.25 -2.81 -2.44
C CYS A 118 -8.44 -2.69 -1.48
N LEU A 119 -8.12 -2.73 -0.19
CA LEU A 119 -9.01 -2.35 0.90
C LEU A 119 -8.57 -0.97 1.41
N ALA A 120 -9.50 -0.04 1.54
CA ALA A 120 -9.21 1.34 1.93
C ALA A 120 -10.01 1.77 3.16
N SER A 121 -9.37 2.54 4.04
CA SER A 121 -9.95 3.05 5.30
C SER A 121 -10.97 4.16 5.10
N GLU A 122 -11.07 4.73 3.90
CA GLU A 122 -11.97 5.83 3.56
C GLU A 122 -12.72 5.63 2.23
N PRO A 123 -13.94 6.21 2.10
CA PRO A 123 -14.62 6.33 0.80
C PRO A 123 -13.77 7.11 -0.22
N TYR A 124 -14.13 7.01 -1.50
CA TYR A 124 -13.43 7.78 -2.54
C TYR A 124 -13.64 9.28 -2.35
N ARG A 125 -12.53 10.01 -2.25
CA ARG A 125 -12.47 11.47 -2.20
C ARG A 125 -11.30 11.96 -3.05
N PRO A 126 -11.53 12.51 -4.25
CA PRO A 126 -10.47 13.01 -5.13
C PRO A 126 -9.53 14.00 -4.43
N GLU A 127 -10.06 14.80 -3.51
CA GLU A 127 -9.34 15.85 -2.80
C GLU A 127 -8.29 15.30 -1.82
N GLY A 128 -8.42 14.03 -1.43
CA GLY A 128 -7.47 13.34 -0.56
C GLY A 128 -6.20 12.86 -1.27
N TYR A 129 -6.13 12.99 -2.59
CA TYR A 129 -4.99 12.53 -3.40
C TYR A 129 -3.96 13.65 -3.61
N LEU A 130 -2.68 13.28 -3.52
CA LEU A 130 -1.52 14.09 -3.88
C LEU A 130 -0.92 13.51 -5.16
N HIS A 131 -1.33 14.02 -6.33
CA HIS A 131 -0.86 13.52 -7.64
C HIS A 131 0.41 14.17 -8.16
N SER A 132 0.82 15.32 -7.61
CA SER A 132 2.08 15.98 -7.94
C SER A 132 3.13 15.57 -6.91
N PHE A 133 4.27 15.04 -7.38
CA PHE A 133 5.37 14.67 -6.49
C PHE A 133 5.94 15.89 -5.75
N GLU A 134 5.97 17.05 -6.40
CA GLU A 134 6.37 18.31 -5.77
C GLU A 134 5.44 18.70 -4.61
N HIS A 135 4.12 18.65 -4.83
CA HIS A 135 3.14 18.90 -3.76
C HIS A 135 3.21 17.86 -2.66
N TYR A 136 3.55 16.62 -3.01
CA TYR A 136 3.78 15.56 -2.04
C TYR A 136 4.98 15.86 -1.15
N LEU A 137 6.13 16.26 -1.69
CA LEU A 137 7.32 16.60 -0.91
C LEU A 137 7.05 17.74 0.08
N ALA A 138 6.32 18.77 -0.35
CA ALA A 138 5.90 19.86 0.53
C ALA A 138 5.00 19.37 1.68
N PHE A 139 4.08 18.44 1.38
CA PHE A 139 3.23 17.82 2.40
C PHE A 139 4.03 16.93 3.36
N ALA A 140 4.92 16.07 2.86
CA ALA A 140 5.74 15.19 3.67
C ALA A 140 6.60 15.98 4.66
N ALA A 141 7.28 17.04 4.20
CA ALA A 141 8.05 17.93 5.06
C ALA A 141 7.20 18.60 6.16
N SER A 142 5.93 18.91 5.87
CA SER A 142 5.01 19.49 6.87
C SER A 142 4.59 18.52 7.97
N ILE A 143 4.58 17.21 7.69
CA ILE A 143 4.28 16.19 8.70
C ILE A 143 5.47 16.03 9.65
N GLU A 144 6.70 15.99 9.12
CA GLU A 144 7.93 15.87 9.92
C GLU A 144 8.09 17.02 10.91
N HIS A 145 7.83 18.25 10.46
CA HIS A 145 7.94 19.43 11.31
C HIS A 145 6.93 19.43 12.48
N ASN A 146 5.74 18.86 12.28
CA ASN A 146 4.72 18.72 13.32
C ASN A 146 4.99 17.56 14.28
N SER A 147 5.72 16.52 13.86
CA SER A 147 6.15 15.44 14.76
C SER A 147 7.32 15.82 15.67
N ASP A 148 8.16 16.78 15.26
CA ASP A 148 9.30 17.26 16.06
C ASP A 148 8.92 18.32 17.10
N THR A 149 7.70 18.86 17.03
CA THR A 149 7.20 19.94 17.92
C THR A 149 6.22 19.46 19.00
N LEU A 150 5.99 18.15 19.11
CA LEU A 150 5.21 17.48 20.16
C LEU A 150 6.10 16.61 21.06
#